data_AF-A0A842QVX2-F1
#
_entry.id   AF-A0A842QVX2-F1
#
_cell.length_a   1.000
_cell.length_b   1.000
_cell.length_c   1.000
_cell.angle_alpha   90.00
_cell.angle_beta   90.00
_cell.angle_gamma   90.00
#
_symmetry.space_group_name_H-M   'P 1'
#
loop_
_entity.id
_entity.type
_entity.pdbx_description
1 polymer ?
#
loop_
_entity_poly.entity_id
_entity_poly.type
_entity_poly.pdbx_seq_one_letter_code
_entity_poly.pdbx_strand_id
1 'polypeptide(L)'
;MGGNLYIFTTGQDRLLDLGVFPEELNLFEAESAWRISPWIAVVENVLQKVAAAAQLILQLNGYEKINLSSRDLEYYFLNGDEHVLLQVIRETSVELSPNTNLLEDIP
;
A
#
# COMPACT_ATOMS: atom_id res chain seq x y z
N MET A 1 -3.19 19.08 5.78
CA MET A 1 -2.12 18.28 6.40
C MET A 1 -1.66 17.26 5.37
N GLY A 2 -0.34 17.09 5.19
CA GLY A 2 0.23 16.07 4.31
C GLY A 2 0.22 14.70 4.99
N GLY A 3 0.40 13.64 4.21
CA GLY A 3 0.49 12.26 4.69
C GLY A 3 1.57 11.49 3.95
N ASN A 4 1.85 10.27 4.41
CA ASN A 4 2.82 9.40 3.75
C ASN A 4 2.10 8.46 2.79
N LEU A 5 2.63 8.31 1.58
CA LEU A 5 2.17 7.33 0.60
C LEU A 5 3.13 6.14 0.61
N TYR A 6 2.60 4.94 0.85
CA TYR A 6 3.36 3.69 0.82
C TYR A 6 2.93 2.88 -0.40
N ILE A 7 3.89 2.45 -1.20
CA ILE A 7 3.68 1.63 -2.40
C ILE A 7 4.57 0.40 -2.26
N PHE A 8 3.98 -0.79 -2.25
CA PHE A 8 4.72 -2.02 -1.99
C PHE A 8 4.34 -3.13 -2.98
N THR A 9 5.25 -4.08 -3.15
CA THR A 9 5.03 -5.34 -3.87
C THR A 9 5.30 -6.52 -2.93
N THR A 10 4.69 -7.66 -3.23
CA THR A 10 4.89 -8.94 -2.53
C THR A 10 5.08 -10.06 -3.55
N GLY A 11 5.65 -11.20 -3.15
CA GLY A 11 5.88 -12.32 -4.06
C GLY A 11 7.16 -12.20 -4.91
N GLN A 12 7.13 -12.77 -6.13
CA GLN A 12 8.30 -12.89 -7.01
C GLN A 12 8.72 -11.58 -7.69
N ASP A 13 7.84 -10.57 -7.71
CA ASP A 13 8.08 -9.23 -8.27
C ASP A 13 8.78 -8.32 -7.23
N ARG A 14 10.00 -8.72 -6.87
CA ARG A 14 10.78 -8.15 -5.75
C ARG A 14 11.48 -6.83 -6.04
N LEU A 15 11.25 -6.23 -7.21
CA LEU A 15 11.78 -4.91 -7.53
C LEU A 15 10.62 -3.99 -7.86
N LEU A 16 10.32 -3.09 -6.95
CA LEU A 16 9.46 -1.96 -7.24
C LEU A 16 10.20 -1.06 -8.25
N ASP A 17 9.91 -1.21 -9.53
CA ASP A 17 10.41 -0.30 -10.55
C ASP A 17 9.68 1.03 -10.40
N LEU A 18 10.37 2.08 -9.97
CA LEU A 18 9.77 3.40 -9.84
C LEU A 18 9.59 4.08 -11.20
N GLY A 19 10.28 3.60 -12.24
CA GLY A 19 10.21 4.12 -13.60
C GLY A 19 8.93 3.76 -14.35
N VAL A 20 8.14 2.80 -13.85
CA VAL A 20 6.79 2.53 -14.38
C VAL A 20 5.74 3.51 -13.88
N PHE A 21 6.04 4.32 -12.86
CA PHE A 21 5.10 5.32 -12.38
C PHE A 21 5.12 6.55 -13.28
N PRO A 22 3.96 6.98 -13.83
CA PRO A 22 3.91 8.08 -14.77
C PRO A 22 4.40 9.38 -14.13
N GLU A 23 5.16 10.17 -14.90
CA GLU A 23 5.69 11.47 -14.48
C GLU A 23 4.56 12.43 -14.03
N GLU A 24 3.34 12.23 -14.56
CA GLU A 24 2.11 12.94 -14.21
C GLU A 24 1.72 12.84 -12.73
N LEU A 25 2.26 11.85 -12.01
CA LEU A 25 2.07 11.72 -10.57
C LEU A 25 2.67 12.90 -9.79
N ASN A 26 3.63 13.62 -10.39
CA ASN A 26 4.38 14.71 -9.77
C ASN A 26 4.96 14.37 -8.39
N LEU A 27 5.06 13.08 -8.05
CA LEU A 27 5.64 12.57 -6.80
C LEU A 27 7.16 12.82 -6.76
N PHE A 28 7.76 13.18 -7.89
CA PHE A 28 9.18 13.42 -8.09
C PHE A 28 9.59 14.90 -7.92
N GLU A 29 8.67 15.80 -7.53
CA GLU A 29 9.05 17.18 -7.23
C GLU A 29 9.99 17.26 -6.01
N ALA A 30 10.95 18.18 -6.07
CA ALA A 30 12.14 18.29 -5.21
C ALA A 30 11.92 18.41 -3.70
N GLU A 31 10.67 18.52 -3.23
CA GLU A 31 10.32 18.61 -1.80
C GLU A 31 9.84 17.27 -1.21
N SER A 32 9.58 16.24 -2.04
CA SER A 32 9.13 14.94 -1.57
C SER A 32 10.33 14.06 -1.19
N ALA A 33 10.45 13.73 0.10
CA ALA A 33 11.50 12.83 0.59
C ALA A 33 11.10 11.38 0.28
N TRP A 34 11.79 10.76 -0.66
CA TRP A 34 11.61 9.35 -0.98
C TRP A 34 12.49 8.49 -0.06
N ARG A 35 11.88 7.45 0.50
CA ARG A 35 12.59 6.33 1.12
C ARG A 35 12.27 5.08 0.30
N ILE A 36 13.30 4.44 -0.23
CA ILE A 36 13.13 3.31 -1.14
C ILE A 36 13.82 2.09 -0.54
N SER A 37 13.10 0.97 -0.49
CA SER A 37 13.64 -0.36 -0.35
C SER A 37 13.27 -1.18 -1.60
N PRO A 38 13.85 -2.38 -1.83
CA PRO A 38 13.56 -3.16 -3.02
C PRO A 38 12.06 -3.52 -3.19
N TRP A 39 11.33 -3.61 -2.09
CA TRP A 39 9.94 -4.10 -2.03
C TRP A 39 8.92 -3.05 -1.62
N ILE A 40 9.36 -1.88 -1.12
CA ILE A 40 8.45 -0.79 -0.75
C ILE A 40 9.12 0.57 -0.99
N ALA A 41 8.34 1.51 -1.52
CA ALA A 41 8.68 2.92 -1.55
C ALA A 41 7.73 3.70 -0.67
N VAL A 42 8.30 4.68 0.02
CA VAL A 42 7.59 5.62 0.88
C VAL A 42 7.87 7.02 0.37
N VAL A 43 6.80 7.76 0.10
CA VAL A 43 6.86 9.18 -0.22
C VAL A 43 6.30 9.94 0.97
N GLU A 44 7.15 10.73 1.62
CA GLU A 44 6.78 11.50 2.80
C GLU A 44 6.23 12.88 2.42
N ASN A 45 5.36 13.43 3.28
CA ASN A 45 4.80 14.78 3.13
C ASN A 45 4.00 15.02 1.84
N VAL A 46 3.36 13.98 1.31
CA VAL A 46 2.54 14.10 0.10
C VAL A 46 1.29 14.93 0.41
N LEU A 47 1.03 15.94 -0.44
CA LEU A 47 -0.20 16.71 -0.39
C LEU A 47 -1.39 15.80 -0.70
N GLN A 48 -2.49 15.93 0.05
CA GLN A 48 -3.67 15.08 -0.11
C GLN A 48 -4.21 15.02 -1.54
N LYS A 49 -4.18 16.15 -2.28
CA LYS A 49 -4.57 16.22 -3.69
C LYS A 49 -3.70 15.34 -4.60
N VAL A 50 -2.40 15.29 -4.32
CA VAL A 50 -1.40 14.49 -5.05
C VAL A 50 -1.56 13.02 -4.67
N ALA A 51 -1.75 12.71 -3.38
CA ALA A 51 -2.02 11.35 -2.92
C ALA A 51 -3.30 10.76 -3.55
N ALA A 52 -4.36 11.56 -3.70
CA ALA A 52 -5.60 11.11 -4.33
C ALA A 52 -5.42 10.82 -5.84
N ALA A 53 -4.72 11.71 -6.56
CA ALA A 53 -4.36 11.48 -7.96
C ALA A 53 -3.48 10.24 -8.10
N ALA A 54 -2.53 10.07 -7.18
CA ALA A 54 -1.64 8.92 -7.16
C ALA A 54 -2.37 7.60 -6.95
N GLN A 55 -3.30 7.57 -6.00
CA GLN A 55 -4.14 6.40 -5.78
C GLN A 55 -4.89 6.00 -7.06
N LEU A 56 -5.49 6.96 -7.77
CA LEU A 56 -6.24 6.68 -9.00
C LEU A 56 -5.33 6.07 -10.09
N ILE A 57 -4.17 6.68 -10.32
CA ILE A 57 -3.20 6.21 -11.31
C ILE A 57 -2.69 4.81 -10.95
N LEU A 58 -2.35 4.57 -9.69
CA LEU A 58 -1.93 3.25 -9.20
C LEU A 58 -3.01 2.20 -9.45
N GLN A 59 -4.28 2.51 -9.17
CA GLN A 59 -5.40 1.61 -9.44
C GLN A 59 -5.58 1.30 -10.93
N LEU A 60 -5.38 2.29 -11.81
CA LEU A 60 -5.41 2.06 -13.27
C LEU A 60 -4.27 1.15 -13.75
N ASN A 61 -3.15 1.11 -13.03
CA ASN A 61 -2.00 0.25 -13.31
C ASN A 61 -2.06 -1.11 -12.58
N GLY A 62 -3.22 -1.46 -12.00
CA GLY A 62 -3.43 -2.77 -11.36
C GLY A 62 -3.00 -2.86 -9.90
N TYR A 63 -2.62 -1.75 -9.26
CA TYR A 63 -2.39 -1.73 -7.81
C TYR A 63 -3.71 -1.66 -7.05
N GLU A 64 -3.76 -2.36 -5.92
CA GLU A 64 -4.90 -2.31 -5.01
C GLU A 64 -4.63 -1.37 -3.83
N LYS A 65 -5.64 -0.60 -3.42
CA LYS A 65 -5.58 0.17 -2.18
C LYS A 65 -5.86 -0.78 -1.01
N ILE A 66 -4.91 -0.88 -0.10
CA ILE A 66 -5.07 -1.62 1.15
C ILE A 66 -4.94 -0.64 2.32
N ASN A 67 -5.82 -0.77 3.32
CA ASN A 67 -5.72 0.02 4.55
C ASN A 67 -4.87 -0.75 5.57
N LEU A 68 -3.58 -0.44 5.62
CA LEU A 68 -2.67 -0.95 6.64
C LEU A 68 -2.21 0.17 7.56
N SER A 69 -1.81 -0.20 8.78
CA SER A 69 -1.21 0.76 9.69
C SER A 69 0.19 1.15 9.19
N SER A 70 0.58 2.41 9.40
CA SER A 70 1.93 2.87 9.09
C SER A 70 3.01 2.05 9.81
N ARG A 71 2.68 1.46 10.96
CA ARG A 71 3.60 0.63 11.73
C ARG A 71 3.96 -0.66 10.99
N ASP A 72 2.98 -1.33 10.39
CA ASP A 72 3.18 -2.58 9.67
C ASP A 72 3.96 -2.34 8.37
N LEU A 73 3.66 -1.21 7.70
CA LEU A 73 4.37 -0.78 6.49
C LEU A 73 5.83 -0.38 6.78
N GLU A 74 6.09 0.34 7.87
CA GLU A 74 7.45 0.66 8.29
C GLU A 74 8.22 -0.59 8.75
N TYR A 75 7.56 -1.56 9.39
CA TYR A 75 8.17 -2.83 9.71
C TYR A 75 8.58 -3.59 8.43
N TYR A 76 7.71 -3.62 7.43
CA TYR A 76 8.03 -4.20 6.13
C TYR A 76 9.17 -3.44 5.44
N PHE A 77 9.18 -2.11 5.48
CA PHE A 77 10.26 -1.28 4.96
C PHE A 77 11.62 -1.69 5.54
N LEU A 78 11.71 -1.90 6.84
CA LEU A 78 12.96 -2.21 7.54
C LEU A 78 13.40 -3.67 7.39
N ASN A 79 12.45 -4.62 7.44
CA ASN A 79 12.78 -6.05 7.56
C ASN A 79 12.60 -6.83 6.26
N GLY A 80 11.77 -6.35 5.34
CA GLY A 80 11.43 -7.07 4.11
C GLY A 80 10.69 -8.39 4.33
N ASP A 81 10.11 -8.58 5.52
CA ASP A 81 9.37 -9.80 5.85
C ASP A 81 7.96 -9.75 5.26
N GLU A 82 7.81 -10.35 4.08
CA GLU A 82 6.52 -10.43 3.38
C GLU A 82 5.51 -11.32 4.11
N HIS A 83 5.96 -12.30 4.90
CA HIS A 83 5.06 -13.21 5.61
C HIS A 83 4.26 -12.46 6.68
N VAL A 84 4.94 -11.58 7.42
CA VAL A 84 4.30 -10.71 8.42
C VAL A 84 3.31 -9.77 7.75
N LEU A 85 3.70 -9.12 6.66
CA LEU A 85 2.83 -8.20 5.93
C LEU A 85 1.57 -8.92 5.39
N LEU A 86 1.75 -10.08 4.75
CA LEU A 86 0.63 -10.86 4.20
C LEU A 86 -0.31 -11.39 5.29
N GLN A 87 0.22 -11.70 6.47
CA GLN A 87 -0.61 -12.09 7.62
C GLN A 87 -1.49 -10.91 8.05
N VAL A 88 -0.92 -9.71 8.23
CA VAL A 88 -1.67 -8.50 8.59
C VAL A 88 -2.73 -8.17 7.54
N ILE A 89 -2.39 -8.30 6.25
CA ILE A 89 -3.35 -8.09 5.15
C ILE A 89 -4.53 -9.06 5.29
N ARG A 90 -4.26 -10.35 5.51
CA ARG A 90 -5.32 -11.36 5.68
C ARG A 90 -6.20 -11.05 6.89
N GLU A 91 -5.60 -10.72 8.03
CA GLU A 91 -6.34 -10.38 9.25
C GLU A 91 -7.24 -9.14 9.02
N THR A 92 -6.71 -8.11 8.36
CA THR A 92 -7.45 -6.88 8.03
C THR A 92 -8.58 -7.13 7.03
N SER A 93 -8.36 -7.99 6.02
CA SER A 93 -9.41 -8.38 5.06
C SER A 93 -10.50 -9.24 5.69
N VAL A 94 -10.16 -10.05 6.71
CA VAL A 94 -11.13 -10.86 7.47
C VAL A 94 -12.00 -9.99 8.36
N GLU A 95 -11.45 -8.96 9.00
CA GLU A 95 -12.24 -8.03 9.85
C GLU A 95 -13.26 -7.20 9.06
N LEU A 96 -13.04 -6.97 7.75
CA LEU A 96 -13.99 -6.28 6.87
C LEU A 96 -15.12 -7.18 6.34
N SER A 97 -15.10 -8.48 6.67
CA SER A 97 -16.14 -9.44 6.31
C SER A 97 -17.03 -9.74 7.53
N PRO A 98 -18.12 -8.98 7.79
CA PRO A 98 -19.04 -9.37 8.84
C PRO A 98 -19.73 -10.67 8.41
N ASN A 99 -19.43 -11.73 9.14
CA ASN A 99 -20.21 -12.97 9.29
C ASN A 99 -21.42 -13.11 8.35
N THR A 100 -21.27 -13.85 7.25
CA THR A 100 -22.41 -14.59 6.67
C THR A 100 -22.52 -15.93 7.40
N ASN A 101 -22.81 -15.89 8.70
CA ASN A 101 -23.27 -17.04 9.46
C ASN A 101 -24.61 -16.66 10.09
N LEU A 102 -25.66 -16.61 9.27
CA LEU A 102 -26.99 -16.96 9.71
C LEU A 102 -27.20 -18.44 9.32
N LEU A 103 -26.49 -19.30 10.05
CA LEU A 103 -26.96 -20.64 10.34
C LEU A 103 -27.98 -20.48 11.46
N GLU A 104 -29.23 -20.18 11.10
CA GLU A 104 -30.36 -20.48 11.96
C GLU A 104 -31.34 -21.35 11.18
N ASP A 105 -31.31 -22.61 11.57
CA ASP A 105 -32.34 -23.65 11.48
C ASP A 105 -32.67 -24.30 10.12
N ILE A 106 -32.07 -25.49 9.95
CA ILE A 106 -32.58 -26.65 9.21
C ILE A 106 -33.60 -27.36 10.14
N PRO A 107 -34.64 -28.11 9.70
CA PRO A 107 -35.46 -28.10 8.48
C PRO A 107 -36.95 -27.74 8.73
#